data_AF-A0A0J1HV54-F1
#
_entry.id   AF-A0A0J1HV54-F1
#
_cell.length_a   1.000
_cell.length_b   1.000
_cell.length_c   1.000
_cell.angle_alpha   90.00
_cell.angle_beta   90.00
_cell.angle_gamma   90.00
#
_symmetry.space_group_name_H-M   'P 1'
#
loop_
_entity.id
_entity.type
_entity.pdbx_description
1 polymer ?
#
loop_
_entity_poly.entity_id
_entity_poly.type
_entity_poly.pdbx_seq_one_letter_code
_entity_poly.pdbx_strand_id
1 'polypeptide(L)'
;MNEENYYIKKKETIIPFSHGKYKIKKTTYFLQDYEYGLRVEVTRFSLTGTVEVRLVYGGGLIIEKIYTTMSIVHPTKEQLEKIIKEFCVNSHQYKKLSGK
;
A
#
# COMPACT_ATOMS: atom_id res chain seq x y z
N MET A 1 15.23 -13.25 -7.34
CA MET A 1 13.98 -12.46 -7.28
C MET A 1 13.21 -12.85 -8.54
N ASN A 2 12.23 -13.76 -8.44
CA ASN A 2 11.50 -14.24 -9.62
C ASN A 2 10.66 -13.09 -10.19
N GLU A 3 10.75 -12.87 -11.51
CA GLU A 3 10.22 -11.70 -12.22
C GLU A 3 8.68 -11.55 -12.16
N GLU A 4 7.95 -12.52 -11.59
CA GLU A 4 6.49 -12.53 -11.55
C GLU A 4 5.87 -12.04 -10.23
N ASN A 5 6.64 -11.90 -9.15
CA ASN A 5 6.12 -11.47 -7.85
C ASN A 5 6.89 -10.25 -7.30
N TYR A 6 6.31 -9.06 -7.50
CA TYR A 6 6.84 -7.79 -6.98
C TYR A 6 6.67 -7.61 -5.46
N TYR A 7 6.11 -8.59 -4.76
CA TYR A 7 5.90 -8.61 -3.31
C TYR A 7 5.97 -10.04 -2.79
N ILE A 8 6.31 -10.20 -1.52
CA ILE A 8 6.54 -11.50 -0.86
C ILE A 8 5.23 -12.04 -0.26
N LYS A 9 4.44 -11.15 0.34
CA LYS A 9 3.19 -11.51 1.02
C LYS A 9 2.11 -10.46 0.77
N LYS A 10 0.86 -10.90 0.70
CA LYS A 10 -0.32 -10.04 0.62
C LYS A 10 -1.20 -10.27 1.85
N LYS A 11 -1.66 -9.19 2.49
CA LYS A 11 -2.64 -9.22 3.59
C LYS A 11 -3.79 -8.30 3.24
N GLU A 12 -5.02 -8.77 3.39
CA GLU A 12 -6.22 -7.95 3.22
C GLU A 12 -6.89 -7.75 4.58
N THR A 13 -7.35 -6.53 4.82
CA THR A 13 -8.08 -6.15 6.03
C THR A 13 -9.29 -5.34 5.62
N ILE A 14 -10.45 -5.70 6.16
CA ILE A 14 -11.70 -4.98 5.92
C ILE A 14 -12.11 -4.35 7.24
N ILE A 15 -12.23 -3.03 7.24
CA ILE A 15 -12.68 -2.27 8.40
C ILE A 15 -14.12 -1.81 8.09
N PRO A 16 -15.14 -2.42 8.71
CA PRO A 16 -16.51 -1.95 8.57
C PRO A 16 -16.65 -0.59 9.28
N PHE A 17 -17.42 0.33 8.68
CA PHE A 17 -17.86 1.50 9.44
C PHE A 17 -18.96 1.09 10.41
N SER A 18 -18.96 1.71 11.59
CA SER A 18 -19.88 1.40 12.69
C SER A 18 -21.35 1.51 12.27
N HIS A 19 -21.66 2.39 11.31
CA HIS A 19 -23.02 2.66 10.85
C HIS A 19 -23.04 2.75 9.30
N GLY A 20 -23.39 1.65 8.62
CA GLY A 20 -23.80 1.70 7.21
C GLY A 20 -23.17 0.68 6.27
N LYS A 21 -23.45 0.84 4.97
CA LYS A 21 -23.00 -0.02 3.86
C LYS A 21 -21.53 0.19 3.47
N TYR A 22 -20.85 1.14 4.12
CA TYR A 22 -19.51 1.56 3.78
C TYR A 22 -18.46 0.74 4.52
N LYS A 23 -17.38 0.42 3.81
CA LYS A 23 -16.20 -0.30 4.29
C LYS A 23 -14.92 0.35 3.78
N ILE A 24 -13.87 0.30 4.59
CA ILE A 24 -12.49 0.54 4.14
C ILE A 24 -11.87 -0.82 3.86
N LYS A 25 -11.41 -1.05 2.64
CA LYS A 25 -10.60 -2.23 2.31
C LYS A 25 -9.14 -1.82 2.23
N LYS A 26 -8.30 -2.32 3.14
CA LYS A 26 -6.86 -2.14 3.11
C LYS A 26 -6.20 -3.43 2.62
N THR A 27 -5.38 -3.33 1.58
CA THR A 27 -4.56 -4.41 1.06
C THR A 27 -3.10 -4.03 1.21
N THR A 28 -2.34 -4.83 1.95
CA THR A 28 -0.92 -4.61 2.20
C THR A 28 -0.09 -5.63 1.42
N TYR A 29 0.85 -5.14 0.64
CA TYR A 29 1.84 -5.90 -0.11
C TYR A 29 3.20 -5.74 0.57
N PHE A 30 3.68 -6.79 1.23
CA PHE A 30 4.96 -6.78 1.93
C PHE A 30 6.10 -7.00 0.94
N LEU A 31 7.08 -6.09 0.97
CA LEU A 31 8.27 -6.16 0.11
C LEU A 31 9.46 -6.83 0.81
N GLN A 32 9.28 -7.21 2.08
CA GLN A 32 10.28 -7.84 2.93
C GLN A 32 9.62 -8.94 3.77
N ASP A 33 10.40 -9.93 4.21
CA ASP A 33 9.89 -11.08 4.99
C ASP A 33 9.36 -10.68 6.37
N TYR A 34 9.80 -9.54 6.90
CA TYR A 34 9.40 -9.04 8.20
C TYR A 34 8.09 -8.23 8.12
N GLU A 35 7.13 -8.52 9.01
CA GLU A 35 5.84 -7.83 9.08
C GLU A 35 5.99 -6.31 9.37
N TYR A 36 7.08 -5.92 10.03
CA TYR A 36 7.41 -4.53 10.39
C TYR A 36 8.46 -3.89 9.47
N GLY A 37 8.39 -4.23 8.17
CA GLY A 37 9.31 -3.78 7.13
C GLY A 37 8.66 -2.87 6.08
N LEU A 38 9.34 -2.77 4.94
CA LEU A 38 8.88 -2.02 3.77
C LEU A 38 7.68 -2.70 3.12
N ARG A 39 6.62 -1.93 2.88
CA ARG A 39 5.37 -2.44 2.29
C ARG A 39 4.61 -1.38 1.51
N VAL A 40 3.81 -1.82 0.55
CA VAL A 40 2.85 -0.99 -0.17
C VAL A 40 1.46 -1.23 0.42
N GLU A 41 0.81 -0.17 0.86
CA GLU A 41 -0.54 -0.22 1.41
C GLU A 41 -1.53 0.42 0.45
N VAL A 42 -2.55 -0.33 0.05
CA VAL A 42 -3.63 0.11 -0.83
C VAL A 42 -4.91 0.19 -0.03
N THR A 43 -5.39 1.40 0.24
CA THR A 43 -6.60 1.66 1.01
C THR A 43 -7.71 2.12 0.08
N ARG A 44 -8.80 1.36 0.02
CA ARG A 44 -9.98 1.67 -0.80
C ARG A 44 -11.11 2.15 0.11
N PHE A 45 -11.58 3.36 -0.16
CA PHE A 45 -12.69 4.00 0.53
C PHE A 45 -13.96 3.83 -0.30
N SER A 46 -14.85 2.91 0.12
CA SER A 46 -16.09 2.65 -0.63
C SER A 46 -17.07 3.83 -0.66
N LEU A 47 -16.99 4.75 0.32
CA LEU A 47 -17.83 5.94 0.38
C LEU A 47 -17.53 6.91 -0.77
N THR A 48 -16.26 7.20 -1.01
CA THR A 48 -15.82 8.19 -1.99
C THR A 48 -15.35 7.58 -3.31
N GLY A 49 -15.20 6.25 -3.37
CA GLY A 49 -14.56 5.56 -4.48
C GLY A 49 -13.07 5.88 -4.63
N THR A 50 -12.46 6.53 -3.63
CA THR A 50 -11.04 6.86 -3.63
C THR A 50 -10.21 5.63 -3.27
N VAL A 51 -9.08 5.48 -3.95
CA VAL A 51 -8.02 4.53 -3.59
C VAL A 51 -6.77 5.32 -3.28
N GLU A 52 -6.17 5.02 -2.13
CA GLU A 52 -4.90 5.57 -1.72
C GLU A 52 -3.85 4.47 -1.70
N VAL A 53 -2.72 4.71 -2.34
CA VAL A 53 -1.56 3.80 -2.42
C VAL A 53 -0.41 4.47 -1.69
N ARG A 54 0.10 3.84 -0.63
CA ARG A 54 1.19 4.35 0.20
C ARG A 54 2.38 3.39 0.18
N LEU A 55 3.59 3.92 0.14
CA LEU A 55 4.81 3.17 0.48
C LEU A 55 5.17 3.49 1.93
N VAL A 56 5.20 2.47 2.78
CA VAL A 56 5.36 2.60 4.22
C VAL A 56 6.53 1.73 4.70
N TYR A 57 7.24 2.20 5.72
CA TYR A 57 8.24 1.43 6.46
C TYR A 57 8.04 1.60 7.96
N GLY A 58 8.37 0.56 8.73
CA GLY A 58 8.20 0.52 10.18
C GLY A 58 6.97 -0.30 10.59
N GLY A 59 6.47 -0.10 11.80
CA GLY A 59 5.41 -0.89 12.40
C GLY A 59 5.86 -1.58 13.69
N GLY A 60 4.90 -2.04 14.50
CA GLY A 60 5.19 -2.55 15.83
C GLY A 60 5.71 -1.42 16.72
N LEU A 61 6.94 -1.56 17.23
CA LEU A 61 7.62 -0.53 18.04
C LEU A 61 8.37 0.51 17.19
N ILE A 62 8.53 0.29 15.88
CA ILE A 62 9.20 1.23 14.97
C ILE A 62 8.18 2.26 14.48
N ILE A 63 8.51 3.55 14.64
CA ILE A 63 7.68 4.66 14.13
C ILE A 63 7.44 4.47 12.64
N GLU A 64 6.16 4.41 12.25
CA GLU A 64 5.79 4.27 10.85
C GLU A 64 6.14 5.53 10.06
N LYS A 65 6.88 5.35 8.98
CA LYS A 65 7.23 6.41 8.04
C LYS A 65 6.58 6.14 6.70
N ILE A 66 5.85 7.13 6.20
CA ILE A 66 5.28 7.13 4.84
C ILE A 66 6.31 7.78 3.93
N TYR A 67 6.81 7.04 2.94
CA TYR A 67 7.78 7.55 1.98
C TYR A 67 7.14 8.27 0.80
N THR A 68 6.02 7.73 0.33
CA THR A 68 5.25 8.32 -0.77
C THR A 68 3.78 7.88 -0.66
N THR A 69 2.89 8.72 -1.16
CA THR A 69 1.46 8.47 -1.22
C THR A 69 0.90 8.95 -2.56
N MET A 70 -0.09 8.23 -3.09
CA MET A 70 -0.86 8.60 -4.26
C MET A 70 -2.34 8.31 -4.02
N SER A 71 -3.18 9.30 -4.25
CA SER A 71 -4.63 9.20 -4.11
C SER A 71 -5.32 9.37 -5.45
N ILE A 72 -6.24 8.47 -5.77
CA ILE A 72 -6.89 8.41 -7.08
C ILE A 72 -8.37 8.14 -6.87
N VAL A 73 -9.23 8.89 -7.56
CA VAL A 73 -10.68 8.76 -7.47
C VAL A 73 -11.16 7.85 -8.59
N HIS A 74 -11.92 6.81 -8.24
CA HIS A 74 -12.48 5.82 -9.17
C HIS A 74 -11.47 5.21 -10.17
N PRO A 75 -10.28 4.72 -9.75
CA PRO A 75 -9.32 4.12 -10.67
C PRO A 75 -9.87 2.83 -11.29
N THR A 76 -9.52 2.58 -12.55
CA THR A 76 -9.73 1.26 -13.15
C THR A 76 -8.80 0.23 -12.51
N LYS A 77 -9.13 -1.06 -12.68
CA LYS A 77 -8.28 -2.16 -12.17
C LYS A 77 -6.86 -2.07 -12.73
N GLU A 78 -6.73 -1.86 -14.04
CA GLU A 78 -5.45 -1.77 -14.74
C GLU A 78 -4.61 -0.58 -14.28
N GLN A 79 -5.23 0.59 -14.11
CA GLN A 79 -4.56 1.78 -13.58
C GLN A 79 -3.99 1.51 -12.18
N LEU A 80 -4.79 0.90 -11.32
CA LEU A 80 -4.36 0.58 -9.96
C LEU A 80 -3.25 -0.46 -9.93
N GLU A 81 -3.32 -1.51 -10.76
CA GLU A 81 -2.28 -2.53 -10.85
C GLU A 81 -0.94 -1.95 -11.34
N LYS A 82 -0.98 -1.06 -12.33
CA LYS A 82 0.21 -0.35 -12.82
C LYS A 82 0.87 0.46 -11.70
N ILE A 83 0.08 1.19 -10.92
CA ILE A 83 0.57 2.05 -9.84
C ILE A 83 1.14 1.23 -8.69
N ILE A 84 0.47 0.14 -8.30
CA ILE A 84 1.01 -0.79 -7.30
C ILE A 84 2.35 -1.36 -7.78
N LYS A 85 2.45 -1.78 -9.04
CA LYS A 85 3.68 -2.30 -9.63
C LYS A 85 4.80 -1.25 -9.59
N GLU A 86 4.52 -0.01 -9.99
CA GLU A 86 5.49 1.09 -9.94
C GLU A 86 5.99 1.33 -8.51
N PHE A 87 5.09 1.34 -7.52
CA PHE A 87 5.47 1.49 -6.10
C PHE A 87 6.35 0.34 -5.61
N CYS A 88 6.03 -0.91 -5.98
CA CYS A 88 6.82 -2.07 -5.59
C CYS A 88 8.23 -2.04 -6.22
N VAL A 89 8.31 -1.82 -7.54
CA VAL A 89 9.57 -1.83 -8.30
C VAL A 89 10.49 -0.68 -7.89
N ASN A 90 9.94 0.53 -7.72
CA ASN A 90 10.73 1.73 -7.41
C ASN A 90 10.89 2.00 -5.92
N SER A 91 10.44 1.09 -5.06
CA SER A 91 10.45 1.23 -3.59
C SER A 91 11.82 1.65 -3.01
N HIS A 92 12.92 1.16 -3.59
CA HIS A 92 14.29 1.52 -3.19
C HIS A 92 14.65 2.99 -3.45
N GLN A 93 14.10 3.60 -4.50
CA GLN A 93 14.38 5.00 -4.84
C GLN A 93 13.72 5.95 -3.82
N TYR A 94 12.47 5.65 -3.45
CA TYR A 94 11.74 6.40 -2.44
C TYR A 94 12.39 6.32 -1.05
N LYS A 95 13.02 5.19 -0.71
CA LYS A 95 13.79 5.06 0.54
C LYS A 95 14.96 6.04 0.61
N LYS A 96 15.70 6.22 -0.50
CA LYS A 96 16.85 7.13 -0.56
C LYS A 96 16.46 8.60 -0.38
N LEU A 97 15.29 8.99 -0.90
CA LEU A 97 14.78 10.36 -0.82
C LEU A 97 14.41 10.79 0.61
N SER A 98 14.19 9.84 1.51
CA SER A 98 13.72 10.08 2.87
C SER A 98 14.82 9.94 3.94
N GLY A 99 16.06 9.67 3.52
CA GLY A 99 17.23 9.52 4.41
C GLY A 99 18.08 10.79 4.55
N LYS A 100 17.50 11.98 4.35
CA LYS A 100 18.11 13.26 4.72
C LYS A 100 17.55 13.76 6.04
#